data_AF-A0A7W5ZZI4-F1
#
_entry.id   AF-A0A7W5ZZI4-F1
#
_cell.length_a   1.000
_cell.length_b   1.000
_cell.length_c   1.000
_cell.angle_alpha   90.00
_cell.angle_beta   90.00
_cell.angle_gamma   90.00
#
_symmetry.space_group_name_H-M   'P 1'
#
loop_
_entity.id
_entity.type
_entity.pdbx_description
1 polymer ?
#
loop_
_entity_poly.entity_id
_entity_poly.type
_entity_poly.pdbx_seq_one_letter_code
_entity_poly.pdbx_strand_id
1 'polypeptide(L)' 'MAVDTPPQDNEILDLIGAHEGHMDPNALIAALCDAHQMSNVIEALQRAIERGKITLDSEGMVISTVSLAHAA' A
#
# COMPACT_ATOMS: atom_id res chain seq x y z
N MET A 1 -2.68 2.14 -20.23
CA MET A 1 -4.02 2.72 -20.00
C MET A 1 -4.39 2.35 -18.58
N ALA A 2 -4.61 3.34 -17.70
CA ALA A 2 -4.98 3.06 -16.31
C ALA A 2 -6.37 2.40 -16.27
N VAL A 3 -6.53 1.35 -15.46
CA VAL A 3 -7.80 0.64 -15.31
C VAL A 3 -8.74 1.39 -14.36
N ASP A 4 -10.03 1.33 -14.65
CA ASP A 4 -11.10 1.93 -13.84
C ASP A 4 -11.50 1.03 -12.64
N THR A 5 -10.53 0.30 -12.09
CA THR A 5 -10.77 -0.59 -10.95
C THR A 5 -9.77 -0.26 -9.86
N PRO A 6 -10.20 -0.14 -8.58
CA PRO A 6 -9.29 0.06 -7.47
C PRO A 6 -8.33 -1.12 -7.31
N PRO A 7 -7.05 -0.87 -6.99
CA PRO A 7 -6.11 -1.93 -6.71
C PRO A 7 -6.61 -2.78 -5.53
N GLN A 8 -6.30 -4.06 -5.58
CA GLN A 8 -6.70 -5.01 -4.54
C GLN A 8 -5.75 -4.92 -3.35
N ASP A 9 -6.22 -5.29 -2.15
CA ASP A 9 -5.38 -5.23 -0.94
C ASP A 9 -4.11 -6.08 -1.10
N ASN A 10 -4.20 -7.24 -1.77
CA ASN A 10 -3.04 -8.10 -2.03
C ASN A 10 -1.99 -7.43 -2.91
N GLU A 11 -2.41 -6.64 -3.91
CA GLU A 11 -1.48 -5.96 -4.80
C GLU A 11 -0.66 -4.89 -4.06
N ILE A 12 -1.31 -4.17 -3.14
CA ILE A 12 -0.65 -3.20 -2.25
C ILE A 12 0.35 -3.94 -1.33
N LEU A 13 -0.06 -5.08 -0.76
CA LEU A 13 0.79 -5.88 0.13
C LEU A 13 1.97 -6.51 -0.61
N ASP A 14 1.78 -7.00 -1.84
CA ASP A 14 2.85 -7.53 -2.70
C ASP A 14 3.88 -6.44 -3.03
N LEU A 15 3.43 -5.21 -3.35
CA LEU A 15 4.33 -4.08 -3.60
C LEU A 15 5.16 -3.73 -2.37
N ILE A 16 4.56 -3.68 -1.19
CA ILE A 16 5.27 -3.43 0.08
C ILE A 16 6.25 -4.58 0.37
N GLY A 17 5.83 -5.83 0.18
CA GLY A 17 6.66 -7.02 0.38
C GLY A 17 7.87 -7.08 -0.56
N ALA A 18 7.73 -6.60 -1.80
CA ALA A 18 8.83 -6.48 -2.76
C ALA A 18 9.89 -5.44 -2.34
N HIS A 19 9.55 -4.52 -1.45
CA HIS A 19 10.45 -3.50 -0.89
C HIS A 19 10.85 -3.84 0.56
N GLU A 20 11.14 -5.11 0.83
CA GLU A 20 11.58 -5.59 2.15
C GLU A 20 10.57 -5.30 3.29
N GLY A 21 9.31 -5.06 2.94
CA GLY A 21 8.24 -4.75 3.91
C GLY A 21 8.11 -3.26 4.25
N HIS A 22 8.92 -2.37 3.68
CA HIS A 22 8.91 -0.93 3.90
C HIS A 22 8.90 -0.17 2.58
N MET A 23 7.90 0.67 2.34
CA MET A 23 7.79 1.43 1.09
C MET A 23 7.50 2.90 1.34
N ASP A 24 8.17 3.80 0.62
CA ASP A 24 7.85 5.23 0.68
C ASP A 24 6.40 5.46 0.19
N PRO A 25 5.58 6.26 0.90
CA PRO A 25 4.20 6.50 0.50
C PRO A 25 4.04 7.08 -0.91
N ASN A 26 4.93 7.99 -1.33
CA ASN A 26 4.87 8.59 -2.66
C ASN A 26 5.26 7.58 -3.73
N ALA A 27 6.27 6.75 -3.47
CA ALA A 27 6.68 5.66 -4.34
C ALA A 27 5.56 4.62 -4.52
N LEU A 28 4.85 4.26 -3.43
CA LEU A 28 3.72 3.35 -3.48
C LEU A 28 2.58 3.92 -4.34
N ILE A 29 2.22 5.19 -4.12
CA ILE A 29 1.20 5.88 -4.92
C ILE A 29 1.62 5.92 -6.39
N ALA A 30 2.87 6.28 -6.67
CA ALA A 30 3.38 6.34 -8.04
C ALA A 30 3.35 4.98 -8.74
N ALA A 31 3.75 3.91 -8.05
CA ALA A 31 3.71 2.54 -8.59
C ALA A 31 2.28 2.09 -8.90
N LEU A 32 1.33 2.33 -8.00
CA LEU A 32 -0.08 2.00 -8.21
C LEU A 32 -0.70 2.85 -9.32
N CYS A 33 -0.28 4.11 -9.47
CA CYS A 33 -0.79 5.00 -10.51
C CYS A 33 -0.31 4.64 -11.93
N ASP A 34 0.67 3.74 -12.09
CA ASP A 34 1.07 3.23 -13.41
C ASP A 34 -0.06 2.39 -14.03
N ALA A 35 -0.75 1.61 -13.20
CA ALA A 35 -1.83 0.72 -13.61
C ALA A 35 -3.23 1.25 -13.27
N HIS A 36 -3.38 2.11 -12.26
CA HIS A 36 -4.68 2.55 -11.73
C HIS A 36 -4.84 4.07 -11.76
N GLN A 37 -6.09 4.55 -11.79
CA GLN A 37 -6.37 5.98 -11.63
C GLN A 37 -6.11 6.44 -10.20
N MET A 38 -5.67 7.69 -10.02
CA MET A 38 -5.37 8.24 -8.69
C MET A 38 -6.53 8.12 -7.71
N SER A 39 -7.77 8.40 -8.12
CA SER A 39 -8.96 8.25 -7.25
C SER A 39 -9.08 6.83 -6.69
N ASN A 40 -8.95 5.84 -7.58
CA ASN A 40 -9.00 4.42 -7.28
C ASN A 40 -7.87 3.99 -6.35
N VAL A 41 -6.66 4.53 -6.54
CA VAL A 41 -5.51 4.30 -5.65
C VAL A 41 -5.78 4.84 -4.25
N ILE A 42 -6.27 6.07 -4.13
CA ILE A 42 -6.58 6.68 -2.83
C ILE A 42 -7.66 5.88 -2.10
N GLU A 43 -8.74 5.48 -2.78
CA GLU A 43 -9.79 4.66 -2.18
C GLU A 43 -9.27 3.30 -1.69
N ALA A 44 -8.40 2.64 -2.47
CA ALA A 44 -7.82 1.37 -2.07
C ALA A 44 -6.84 1.49 -0.89
N LEU A 45 -6.03 2.55 -0.85
CA LEU A 45 -5.12 2.81 0.27
C LEU A 45 -5.91 3.12 1.55
N GLN A 46 -6.95 3.95 1.47
CA GLN A 46 -7.86 4.20 2.60
C GLN A 46 -8.48 2.89 3.11
N ARG A 47 -9.03 2.07 2.22
CA ARG A 47 -9.60 0.76 2.56
C ARG A 47 -8.58 -0.16 3.24
N ALA A 48 -7.34 -0.19 2.75
CA ALA A 48 -6.28 -1.03 3.33
C ALA A 48 -5.89 -0.56 4.74
N ILE A 49 -5.89 0.75 5.00
CA ILE A 49 -5.65 1.34 6.32
C ILE A 49 -6.82 1.04 7.26
N GLU A 50 -8.07 1.26 6.83
CA GLU A 50 -9.28 0.99 7.63
C GLU A 50 -9.41 -0.49 8.01
N ARG A 51 -8.96 -1.39 7.13
CA ARG A 51 -8.90 -2.84 7.38
C ARG A 51 -7.69 -3.27 8.22
N GLY A 52 -6.83 -2.32 8.60
CA GLY A 52 -5.61 -2.58 9.36
C GLY A 52 -4.66 -3.53 8.64
N LYS A 53 -4.54 -3.43 7.31
CA LYS A 53 -3.59 -4.23 6.49
C LYS A 53 -2.24 -3.55 6.36
N ILE A 54 -2.25 -2.22 6.30
CA ILE A 54 -1.05 -1.39 6.20
C ILE A 54 -1.12 -0.26 7.24
N THR A 55 0.04 0.26 7.62
CA THR A 55 0.18 1.42 8.50
C THR A 55 1.46 2.18 8.14
N LEU A 56 1.68 3.34 8.77
CA LEU A 56 2.96 4.02 8.75
C LEU A 56 3.81 3.58 9.95
N ASP A 57 5.10 3.38 9.74
CA ASP A 57 6.09 3.21 10.80
C ASP A 57 6.55 4.57 11.37
N SER A 58 7.50 4.53 12.31
CA SER A 58 8.06 5.74 12.94
C SER A 58 8.86 6.63 11.99
N GLU A 59 9.28 6.10 10.85
CA GLU A 59 10.04 6.83 9.82
C GLU A 59 9.12 7.39 8.73
N GLY A 60 7.82 7.12 8.81
CA GLY A 60 6.82 7.55 7.82
C GLY A 60 6.73 6.63 6.60
N MET A 61 7.27 5.41 6.68
CA MET A 61 7.21 4.42 5.61
C MET A 61 5.95 3.57 5.74
N VAL A 62 5.36 3.19 4.61
CA VAL A 62 4.23 2.26 4.55
C VAL A 62 4.74 0.85 4.80
N ILE A 63 4.19 0.21 5.82
CA ILE A 63 4.49 -1.16 6.22
C ILE A 63 3.22 -1.99 6.30
N SER A 64 3.36 -3.32 6.19
CA SER A 64 2.25 -4.22 6.48
C SER A 64 2.06 -4.40 7.99
N THR A 65 0.82 -4.48 8.46
CA THR A 65 0.53 -4.70 9.89
C THR A 65 0.85 -6.13 10.33
N VAL A 66 0.88 -7.08 9.39
CA VAL A 66 1.31 -8.47 9.63
C VAL A 66 2.80 -8.51 9.99
N SER A 67 3.60 -7.63 9.38
CA SER A 67 5.02 -7.45 9.71
C SER A 67 5.21 -6.90 11.12
N LEU A 68 4.32 -6.01 11.59
CA LEU A 68 4.38 -5.44 12.94
C LEU A 68 4.20 -6.51 14.03
N ALA A 69 3.35 -7.51 13.79
CA ALA A 69 3.05 -8.58 14.75
C ALA A 69 4.21 -9.57 14.96
N HIS A 70 5.19 -9.63 14.06
CA HIS A 70 6.37 -10.48 14.19
C HIS A 70 7.58 -9.78 14.82
N ALA A 71 7.52 -8.46 15.00
CA ALA A 71 8.61 -7.65 15.53
C ALA A 71 8.45 -7.28 17.03
N ALA A 72 7.39 -7.75 17.69
CA ALA A 72 7.05 -7.45 19.08
C ALA A 72 7.23 -8.65 20.02
#